data_AF-A0A1B6FVL9-F1
#
_entry.id   AF-A0A1B6FVL9-F1
#
_cell.length_a   1.000
_cell.length_b   1.000
_cell.length_c   1.000
_cell.angle_alpha   90.00
_cell.angle_beta   90.00
_cell.angle_gamma   90.00
#
_symmetry.space_group_name_H-M   'P 1'
#
loop_
_entity.id
_entity.type
_entity.pdbx_description
1 polymer ?
#
loop_
_entity_poly.entity_id
_entity_poly.type
_entity_poly.pdbx_seq_one_letter_code
_entity_poly.pdbx_strand_id
1 'polypeptide(L)'
;IMKFTEHLSAHITPEWRKQYINYEEMKCMLYAAVEQAPSAELVEPDVVTRYFAKFDEQFFHYCDKELAKINTFYSEKLAEATRKFGSLRNELSEAQEDEFRAKEGMFRHRPKILRKRDVPARKIQELKLAFSEFYLSLIL
;
A
#
# COMPACT_ATOMS: atom_id res chain seq x y z
N ILE A 1 -25.35 13.63 -4.09
CA ILE A 1 -24.17 13.40 -4.96
C ILE A 1 -23.01 13.01 -4.06
N MET A 2 -22.40 11.85 -4.24
CA MET A 2 -21.27 11.41 -3.41
C MET A 2 -20.08 12.34 -3.62
N LYS A 3 -19.53 12.89 -2.52
CA LYS A 3 -18.40 13.80 -2.55
C LYS A 3 -17.08 13.02 -2.53
N PHE A 4 -16.82 12.28 -3.62
CA PHE A 4 -15.67 11.37 -3.70
C PHE A 4 -14.33 12.06 -3.48
N THR A 5 -14.11 13.28 -4.02
CA THR A 5 -12.89 14.07 -3.76
C THR A 5 -12.64 14.26 -2.26
N GLU A 6 -13.67 14.64 -1.50
CA GLU A 6 -13.58 14.89 -0.06
C GLU A 6 -13.33 13.56 0.69
N HIS A 7 -14.04 12.51 0.31
CA HIS A 7 -13.89 11.17 0.90
C HIS A 7 -12.48 10.60 0.67
N LEU A 8 -11.98 10.67 -0.57
CA LEU A 8 -10.63 10.22 -0.92
C LEU A 8 -9.59 11.01 -0.12
N SER A 9 -9.69 12.34 -0.10
CA SER A 9 -8.74 13.20 0.61
C SER A 9 -8.69 12.91 2.11
N ALA A 10 -9.82 12.55 2.73
CA ALA A 10 -9.90 12.22 4.15
C ALA A 10 -9.32 10.83 4.51
N HIS A 11 -9.26 9.89 3.57
CA HIS A 11 -8.82 8.50 3.80
C HIS A 11 -7.45 8.17 3.20
N ILE A 12 -6.73 9.17 2.70
CA ILE A 12 -5.36 9.00 2.21
C ILE A 12 -4.40 8.82 3.39
N THR A 13 -3.58 7.77 3.32
CA THR A 13 -2.37 7.63 4.15
C THR A 13 -1.42 8.80 3.80
N PRO A 14 -1.15 9.75 4.72
CA PRO A 14 -0.46 11.01 4.41
C PRO A 14 0.88 10.83 3.70
N GLU A 15 1.62 9.79 4.08
CA GLU A 15 2.92 9.41 3.54
C GLU A 15 2.85 9.02 2.06
N TRP A 16 1.70 8.55 1.60
CA TRP A 16 1.49 8.02 0.25
C TRP A 16 0.62 8.90 -0.62
N ARG A 17 0.27 10.11 -0.17
CA ARG A 17 -0.62 11.04 -0.88
C ARG A 17 -0.33 11.17 -2.37
N LYS A 18 0.95 11.24 -2.76
CA LYS A 18 1.39 11.40 -4.17
C LYS A 18 1.16 10.16 -5.03
N GLN A 19 0.98 9.00 -4.42
CA GLN A 19 0.80 7.70 -5.08
C GLN A 19 -0.66 7.36 -5.35
N TYR A 20 -1.61 8.04 -4.69
CA TYR A 20 -3.03 7.93 -5.00
C TYR A 20 -3.36 8.57 -6.35
N ILE A 21 -4.50 8.18 -6.91
CA ILE A 21 -5.06 8.79 -8.12
C ILE A 21 -5.30 10.30 -7.89
N ASN A 22 -4.85 11.12 -8.82
CA ASN A 22 -5.12 12.55 -8.83
C ASN A 22 -6.50 12.83 -9.42
N TYR A 23 -7.52 12.48 -8.64
CA TYR A 23 -8.93 12.56 -9.04
C TYR A 23 -9.38 14.00 -9.38
N GLU A 24 -8.86 15.00 -8.65
CA GLU A 24 -9.26 16.39 -8.88
C GLU A 24 -8.75 16.91 -10.23
N GLU A 25 -7.53 16.57 -10.63
CA GLU A 25 -7.01 16.92 -11.95
C GLU A 25 -7.82 16.27 -13.07
N MET A 26 -8.17 14.98 -12.94
CA MET A 26 -9.01 14.29 -13.93
C MET A 26 -10.39 14.95 -14.07
N LYS A 27 -10.95 15.41 -12.96
CA LYS A 27 -12.21 16.14 -12.93
C LYS A 27 -12.07 17.52 -13.61
N CYS A 28 -10.97 18.24 -13.36
CA CYS A 28 -10.66 19.49 -14.06
C CYS A 28 -10.52 19.29 -15.57
N MET A 29 -9.85 18.21 -16.02
CA MET A 29 -9.76 17.87 -17.45
C MET A 29 -11.14 17.69 -18.09
N LEU A 30 -12.05 16.98 -17.40
CA LEU A 30 -13.42 16.79 -17.89
C LEU A 30 -14.21 18.11 -17.97
N TYR A 31 -14.12 18.96 -16.95
CA TYR A 31 -14.78 20.27 -16.99
C TYR A 31 -14.23 21.14 -18.12
N ALA A 32 -12.91 21.23 -18.26
CA ALA A 32 -12.26 21.98 -19.33
C ALA A 32 -12.69 21.48 -20.72
N ALA A 33 -12.77 20.15 -20.89
CA ALA A 33 -13.21 19.56 -22.15
C ALA A 33 -14.64 19.96 -22.53
N VAL A 34 -15.54 20.02 -21.55
CA VAL A 34 -16.94 20.45 -21.78
C VAL A 34 -17.01 21.96 -22.02
N GLU A 35 -16.30 22.77 -21.24
CA GLU A 35 -16.31 24.23 -21.38
C GLU A 35 -15.69 24.71 -22.69
N GLN A 36 -14.68 24.01 -23.20
CA GLN A 36 -13.96 24.37 -24.43
C GLN A 36 -14.54 23.65 -25.67
N ALA A 37 -15.58 22.83 -25.51
CA ALA A 37 -16.18 22.10 -26.62
C ALA A 37 -16.75 23.06 -27.66
N PRO A 38 -16.50 22.84 -28.95
CA PRO A 38 -17.11 23.65 -30.00
C PRO A 38 -18.63 23.47 -29.99
N SER A 39 -19.37 24.57 -30.17
CA SER A 39 -20.83 24.51 -30.22
C SER A 39 -21.30 23.70 -31.42
N ALA A 40 -22.05 22.62 -31.16
CA ALA A 40 -22.58 21.74 -32.20
C ALA A 40 -23.56 22.44 -33.16
N GLU A 41 -24.09 23.61 -32.79
CA GLU A 41 -24.94 24.44 -33.66
C GLU A 41 -24.12 25.31 -34.63
N LEU A 42 -22.83 25.53 -34.36
CA LEU A 42 -21.98 26.47 -35.09
C LEU A 42 -20.88 25.80 -35.91
N VAL A 43 -20.67 24.49 -35.75
CA VAL A 43 -19.63 23.74 -36.46
C VAL A 43 -20.17 22.46 -37.08
N GLU A 44 -19.47 21.96 -38.10
CA GLU A 44 -19.77 20.66 -38.70
C GLU A 44 -19.61 19.53 -37.67
N PRO A 45 -20.46 18.47 -37.73
CA PRO A 45 -20.41 17.35 -36.78
C PRO A 45 -19.02 16.70 -36.64
N ASP A 46 -18.27 16.59 -37.74
CA ASP A 46 -16.91 16.01 -37.75
C ASP A 46 -15.93 16.80 -36.86
N VAL A 47 -16.10 18.12 -36.75
CA VAL A 47 -15.25 18.96 -35.89
C VAL A 47 -15.48 18.62 -34.41
N VAL A 48 -16.73 18.42 -34.01
CA VAL A 48 -17.08 18.02 -32.64
C VAL A 48 -16.56 16.62 -32.34
N THR A 49 -16.76 15.68 -33.25
CA THR A 49 -16.25 14.29 -33.11
C THR A 49 -14.73 14.28 -32.96
N ARG A 50 -14.00 15.01 -33.81
CA ARG A 50 -12.54 15.08 -33.76
C ARG A 50 -12.04 15.76 -32.49
N TYR A 51 -12.74 16.77 -31.99
CA TYR A 51 -12.43 17.42 -30.72
C TYR A 51 -12.48 16.43 -29.56
N PHE A 52 -13.58 15.69 -29.42
CA PHE A 52 -13.72 14.71 -28.33
C PHE A 52 -12.79 13.51 -28.50
N ALA A 53 -12.54 13.04 -29.73
CA ALA A 53 -11.57 11.97 -29.95
C ALA A 53 -10.16 12.36 -29.49
N LYS A 54 -9.75 13.62 -29.72
CA LYS A 54 -8.47 14.14 -29.23
C LYS A 54 -8.46 14.26 -27.70
N PHE A 55 -9.55 14.70 -27.10
CA PHE A 55 -9.68 14.75 -25.65
C PHE A 55 -9.59 13.35 -25.04
N ASP A 56 -10.31 12.36 -25.60
CA ASP A 56 -10.29 10.98 -25.14
C ASP A 56 -8.87 10.41 -25.16
N GLU A 57 -8.12 10.62 -26.25
CA GLU A 57 -6.71 10.18 -26.32
C GLU A 57 -5.86 10.79 -25.19
N GLN A 58 -6.00 12.09 -24.93
CA GLN A 58 -5.27 12.78 -23.85
C GLN A 58 -5.70 12.30 -22.47
N PHE A 59 -7.00 12.10 -22.26
CA PHE A 59 -7.58 11.67 -21.00
C PHE A 59 -7.20 10.23 -20.67
N PHE A 60 -7.32 9.30 -21.63
CA PHE A 60 -6.93 7.91 -21.43
C PHE A 60 -5.42 7.77 -21.25
N HIS A 61 -4.60 8.56 -21.95
CA HIS A 61 -3.16 8.59 -21.70
C HIS A 61 -2.85 9.02 -20.25
N TYR A 62 -3.58 10.00 -19.72
CA TYR A 62 -3.44 10.40 -18.31
C TYR A 62 -3.91 9.30 -17.35
N CYS A 63 -5.03 8.64 -17.63
CA CYS A 63 -5.51 7.49 -16.87
C CYS A 63 -4.48 6.36 -16.80
N ASP A 64 -3.86 6.01 -17.93
CA ASP A 64 -2.83 4.97 -18.01
C ASP A 64 -1.60 5.34 -17.17
N LYS A 65 -1.20 6.61 -17.20
CA LYS A 65 -0.10 7.12 -16.39
C LYS A 65 -0.39 7.01 -14.88
N GLU A 66 -1.59 7.41 -14.46
CA GLU A 66 -2.01 7.31 -13.06
C GLU A 66 -2.15 5.83 -12.61
N LEU A 67 -2.67 4.98 -13.49
CA LEU A 67 -2.78 3.54 -13.26
C LEU A 67 -1.39 2.89 -13.11
N ALA A 68 -0.46 3.22 -14.01
CA ALA A 68 0.91 2.71 -13.95
C ALA A 68 1.62 3.14 -12.65
N LYS A 69 1.44 4.39 -12.22
CA LYS A 69 1.95 4.90 -10.94
C LYS A 69 1.42 4.08 -9.76
N ILE A 70 0.10 3.91 -9.67
CA ILE A 70 -0.55 3.17 -8.59
C ILE A 70 -0.09 1.70 -8.57
N ASN A 71 -0.08 1.05 -9.74
CA ASN A 71 0.34 -0.35 -9.85
C ASN A 71 1.81 -0.55 -9.47
N THR A 72 2.68 0.38 -9.87
CA THR A 72 4.10 0.33 -9.53
C THR A 72 4.28 0.45 -8.01
N PHE A 73 3.67 1.47 -7.40
CA PHE A 73 3.75 1.67 -5.95
C PHE A 73 3.18 0.50 -5.16
N TYR A 74 2.02 -0.02 -5.56
CA TYR A 74 1.39 -1.17 -4.92
C TYR A 74 2.29 -2.42 -5.02
N SER A 75 2.87 -2.68 -6.19
CA SER A 75 3.77 -3.81 -6.41
C SER A 75 5.03 -3.71 -5.55
N GLU A 76 5.61 -2.50 -5.43
CA GLU A 76 6.74 -2.25 -4.55
C GLU A 76 6.40 -2.53 -3.08
N LYS A 77 5.24 -2.04 -2.61
CA LYS A 77 4.77 -2.26 -1.24
C LYS A 77 4.44 -3.72 -0.95
N LEU A 78 3.82 -4.42 -1.89
CA LEU A 78 3.55 -5.85 -1.77
C LEU A 78 4.84 -6.67 -1.71
N ALA A 79 5.85 -6.32 -2.51
CA ALA A 79 7.14 -6.97 -2.48
C ALA A 79 7.89 -6.68 -1.17
N GLU A 80 7.83 -5.44 -0.67
CA GLU A 80 8.35 -5.05 0.64
C GLU A 80 7.70 -5.87 1.77
N ALA A 81 6.37 -5.95 1.76
CA ALA A 81 5.60 -6.72 2.73
C ALA A 81 5.95 -8.22 2.70
N THR A 82 6.05 -8.79 1.50
CA THR A 82 6.43 -10.20 1.31
C THR A 82 7.82 -10.49 1.87
N ARG A 83 8.80 -9.62 1.60
CA ARG A 83 10.15 -9.73 2.17
C ARG A 83 10.14 -9.63 3.68
N LYS A 84 9.46 -8.62 4.23
CA LYS A 84 9.37 -8.40 5.68
C LYS A 84 8.71 -9.58 6.39
N PHE A 85 7.64 -10.14 5.82
CA PHE A 85 7.01 -11.36 6.35
C PHE A 85 7.96 -12.56 6.34
N GLY A 86 8.70 -12.76 5.25
CA GLY A 86 9.72 -13.81 5.15
C GLY A 86 10.77 -13.71 6.27
N SER A 87 11.31 -12.50 6.49
CA SER A 87 12.27 -12.24 7.57
C SER A 87 11.68 -12.49 8.95
N LEU A 88 10.50 -11.93 9.25
CA LEU A 88 9.84 -12.09 10.56
C LEU A 88 9.51 -13.55 10.87
N ARG A 89 9.10 -14.32 9.86
CA ARG A 89 8.85 -15.75 10.00
C ARG A 89 10.14 -16.53 10.32
N ASN A 90 11.24 -16.21 9.66
CA ASN A 90 12.53 -16.85 9.93
C ASN A 90 13.02 -16.51 11.35
N GLU A 91 12.97 -15.23 11.75
CA GLU A 91 13.35 -14.81 13.12
C GLU A 91 12.48 -15.49 14.20
N LEU A 92 11.19 -15.69 13.93
CA LEU A 92 10.30 -16.42 14.84
C LEU A 92 10.69 -17.90 14.94
N SER A 93 11.01 -18.55 13.82
CA SER A 93 11.44 -19.96 13.78
C SER A 93 12.74 -20.15 14.57
N GLU A 94 13.73 -19.28 14.36
CA GLU A 94 15.00 -19.31 15.08
C GLU A 94 14.80 -19.14 16.59
N ALA A 95 13.96 -18.18 17.00
CA ALA A 95 13.64 -17.97 18.41
C ALA A 95 12.95 -19.19 19.06
N GLN A 96 12.13 -19.92 18.31
CA GLN A 96 11.49 -21.16 18.78
C GLN A 96 12.48 -22.33 18.90
N GLU A 97 13.39 -22.48 17.92
CA GLU A 97 14.42 -23.51 17.94
C GLU A 97 15.44 -23.31 19.07
N ASP A 98 15.86 -22.07 19.32
CA ASP A 98 16.74 -21.72 20.45
C ASP A 98 16.08 -22.06 21.78
N GLU A 99 14.77 -21.83 21.90
CA GLU A 99 14.00 -22.19 23.10
C GLU A 99 13.90 -23.72 23.29
N PHE A 100 13.77 -24.48 22.20
CA PHE A 100 13.75 -25.95 22.23
C PHE A 100 15.11 -26.54 22.61
N ARG A 101 16.20 -26.06 21.99
CA ARG A 101 17.58 -26.50 22.30
C ARG A 101 17.98 -26.16 23.74
N ALA A 102 17.56 -25.00 24.26
CA ALA A 102 17.78 -24.63 25.66
C ALA A 102 17.06 -25.57 26.63
N LYS A 103 15.85 -26.03 26.29
CA LYS A 103 15.10 -27.02 27.09
C LYS A 103 15.73 -28.41 27.02
N GLU A 104 16.20 -28.84 25.85
CA GLU A 104 16.81 -30.17 25.65
C GLU A 104 18.16 -30.33 26.38
N GLY A 105 19.00 -29.29 26.39
CA GLY A 105 20.24 -29.24 27.18
C GLY A 105 20.03 -29.25 28.70
N MET A 106 18.84 -28.88 29.17
CA MET A 106 18.49 -28.81 30.61
C MET A 106 18.18 -30.18 31.23
N PHE A 107 17.93 -31.22 30.42
CA PHE A 107 17.59 -32.57 30.91
C PHE A 107 18.79 -33.43 31.30
N ARG A 108 20.04 -32.97 31.10
CA ARG A 108 21.22 -33.82 31.37
C ARG A 108 21.89 -33.66 32.73
N HIS A 109 21.77 -32.59 33.52
CA HIS A 109 22.36 -32.52 34.88
C HIS A 109 21.51 -31.68 35.89
N ARG A 110 21.30 -32.23 37.11
CA ARG A 110 20.60 -31.73 38.34
C ARG A 110 21.03 -30.30 38.83
N PRO A 111 20.50 -29.73 39.95
CA PRO A 111 19.17 -29.72 40.58
C PRO A 111 18.61 -28.27 40.77
N LYS A 112 17.40 -28.19 41.35
CA LYS A 112 16.58 -27.01 41.71
C LYS A 112 17.32 -25.75 42.20
N ILE A 113 17.49 -24.74 41.33
CA ILE A 113 17.33 -23.31 41.70
C ILE A 113 16.58 -22.64 40.55
N LEU A 114 15.36 -22.20 40.83
CA LEU A 114 14.45 -21.54 39.91
C LEU A 114 15.05 -20.24 39.37
N ARG A 115 15.67 -20.29 38.20
CA ARG A 115 15.73 -19.16 37.28
C ARG A 115 15.09 -19.60 35.99
N LYS A 116 13.79 -19.29 35.84
CA LYS A 116 13.14 -19.24 34.53
C LYS A 116 13.96 -18.27 33.68
N ARG A 117 14.83 -18.79 32.83
CA ARG A 117 15.37 -18.06 31.70
C ARG A 117 14.35 -18.26 30.60
N ASP A 118 13.38 -17.37 30.58
CA ASP A 118 12.57 -17.13 29.39
C ASP A 118 13.54 -16.96 28.20
N VAL A 119 13.14 -17.31 26.96
CA VAL A 119 13.66 -16.55 25.80
C VAL A 119 13.66 -15.10 26.25
N PRO A 120 14.78 -14.35 26.18
CA PRO A 120 14.89 -13.09 26.90
C PRO A 120 13.58 -12.35 26.67
N ALA A 121 12.73 -12.14 27.68
CA ALA A 121 11.31 -11.82 27.43
C ALA A 121 11.16 -10.64 26.44
N ARG A 122 12.20 -9.80 26.46
CA ARG A 122 12.63 -8.84 25.45
C ARG A 122 12.56 -9.30 23.97
N LYS A 123 13.21 -10.39 23.53
CA LYS A 123 13.19 -10.87 22.12
C LYS A 123 11.79 -11.29 21.65
N ILE A 124 10.99 -11.94 22.51
CA ILE A 124 9.57 -12.23 22.21
C ILE A 124 8.77 -10.92 22.13
N GLN A 125 9.02 -9.97 23.03
CA GLN A 125 8.37 -8.66 23.03
C GLN A 125 8.73 -7.85 21.78
N GLU A 126 9.99 -7.89 21.33
CA GLU A 126 10.46 -7.28 20.09
C GLU A 126 9.78 -7.91 18.86
N LEU A 127 9.67 -9.24 18.80
CA LEU A 127 8.94 -9.92 17.72
C LEU A 127 7.45 -9.54 17.70
N LYS A 128 6.79 -9.49 18.86
CA LYS A 128 5.38 -9.05 18.95
C LYS A 128 5.19 -7.62 18.44
N LEU A 129 6.10 -6.72 18.81
CA LEU A 129 6.08 -5.34 18.31
C LEU A 129 6.28 -5.31 16.79
N ALA A 130 7.28 -6.03 16.27
CA ALA A 130 7.58 -6.06 14.84
C ALA A 130 6.43 -6.63 14.00
N PHE A 131 5.74 -7.68 14.48
CA PHE A 131 4.53 -8.20 13.84
C PHE A 131 3.35 -7.21 13.93
N SER A 132 3.19 -6.48 15.03
CA SER A 132 2.15 -5.46 15.16
C SER A 132 2.37 -4.31 14.17
N GLU A 133 3.60 -3.82 14.04
CA GLU A 133 3.96 -2.79 13.06
C GLU A 133 3.80 -3.30 11.63
N PHE A 134 4.20 -4.55 11.37
CA PHE A 134 3.98 -5.17 10.07
C PHE A 134 2.49 -5.26 9.72
N TYR A 135 1.66 -5.72 10.65
CA TYR A 135 0.21 -5.80 10.43
C TYR A 135 -0.41 -4.43 10.14
N LEU A 136 -0.02 -3.40 10.90
CA LEU A 136 -0.46 -2.03 10.62
C LEU A 136 -0.06 -1.60 9.20
N SER A 137 1.17 -1.91 8.77
CA SER A 137 1.62 -1.59 7.41
C SER A 137 0.90 -2.33 6.28
N LEU A 138 0.15 -3.39 6.57
CA LEU A 138 -0.68 -4.11 5.57
C LEU A 138 -2.07 -3.50 5.40
N ILE A 139 -2.56 -2.78 6.42
CA ILE A 139 -3.93 -2.22 6.44
C ILE A 139 -3.94 -0.76 5.98
N LEU A 140 -2.87 -0.03 6.29
CA LEU A 140 -2.64 1.33 5.79
C LEU A 140 -2.46 1.33 4.28
#